data_AF-A0A392N503-F1
#
_entry.id   AF-A0A392N503-F1
#
_cell.length_a   1.000
_cell.length_b   1.000
_cell.length_c   1.000
_cell.angle_alpha   90.00
_cell.angle_beta   90.00
_cell.angle_gamma   90.00
#
_symmetry.space_group_name_H-M   'P 1'
#
loop_
_entity.id
_entity.type
_entity.pdbx_description
1 polymer ?
#
loop_
_entity_poly.entity_id
_entity_poly.type
_entity_poly.pdbx_seq_one_letter_code
_entity_poly.pdbx_strand_id
1 'polypeptide(L)'
;MEKRAVNDMFVILSDIWIDKEEAIGKIETVLDGFESVEVVPSLFVFMGDFCSQPCSLAFNSYSSLRSQFGKLGQIIAARPRLKENSRFLFIPGPGDAG
;
A
#
# COMPACT_ATOMS: atom_id res chain seq x y z
N MET A 1 23.35 -0.74 15.94
CA MET A 1 22.15 -1.21 16.67
C MET A 1 21.40 -2.33 15.94
N GLU A 2 21.74 -2.65 14.68
CA GLU A 2 21.01 -3.67 13.86
C GLU A 2 21.27 -5.15 14.19
N LYS A 3 22.12 -5.51 15.16
CA LYS A 3 22.50 -6.91 15.43
C LYS A 3 21.42 -7.77 16.13
N ARG A 4 20.17 -7.30 16.26
CA ARG A 4 19.07 -8.01 16.95
C ARG A 4 17.81 -8.23 16.12
N ALA A 5 17.73 -7.72 14.90
CA ALA A 5 16.57 -7.90 14.03
C ALA A 5 16.64 -9.24 13.29
N VAL A 6 16.57 -10.36 14.02
CA VAL A 6 16.71 -11.70 13.42
C VAL A 6 15.47 -12.10 12.60
N ASN A 7 14.36 -11.32 12.66
CA ASN A 7 13.12 -11.58 11.94
C ASN A 7 12.43 -10.30 11.40
N ASP A 8 13.17 -9.23 11.08
CA ASP A 8 12.55 -8.09 10.39
C ASP A 8 12.38 -8.40 8.90
N MET A 9 11.13 -8.35 8.44
CA MET A 9 10.76 -8.50 7.03
C MET A 9 10.26 -7.18 6.47
N PHE A 10 10.74 -6.82 5.28
CA PHE A 10 10.21 -5.71 4.49
C PHE A 10 9.58 -6.24 3.21
N VAL A 11 8.39 -5.73 2.88
CA VAL A 11 7.66 -6.06 1.66
C VAL A 11 7.69 -4.83 0.76
N ILE A 12 8.15 -5.00 -0.48
CA ILE A 12 8.26 -3.93 -1.45
C ILE A 12 7.38 -4.30 -2.64
N LEU A 13 6.46 -3.41 -2.99
CA LEU A 13 5.56 -3.52 -4.13
C LEU A 13 5.65 -2.22 -4.94
N SER A 14 5.76 -2.33 -6.26
CA SER A 14 5.78 -1.19 -7.19
C SER A 14 4.60 -1.25 -8.15
N ASP A 15 4.34 -0.13 -8.84
CA ASP A 15 3.27 0.01 -9.83
C ASP A 15 1.89 -0.37 -9.26
N ILE A 16 1.60 0.13 -8.05
CA ILE A 16 0.39 -0.19 -7.31
C ILE A 16 -0.79 0.66 -7.80
N TRP A 17 -1.39 0.29 -8.93
CA TRP A 17 -2.57 0.95 -9.49
C TRP A 17 -3.82 0.74 -8.63
N ILE A 18 -3.98 1.55 -7.58
CA ILE A 18 -5.12 1.46 -6.64
C ILE A 18 -6.46 1.86 -7.25
N ASP A 19 -6.46 2.35 -8.50
CA ASP A 19 -7.65 2.61 -9.28
C ASP A 19 -8.21 1.38 -10.02
N LYS A 20 -7.47 0.28 -10.08
CA LYS A 20 -7.91 -0.99 -10.67
C LYS A 20 -8.42 -1.94 -9.59
N GLU A 21 -9.67 -2.38 -9.70
CA GLU A 21 -10.27 -3.34 -8.77
C GLU A 21 -9.47 -4.64 -8.70
N GLU A 22 -8.95 -5.13 -9.82
CA GLU A 22 -8.10 -6.34 -9.86
C GLU A 22 -6.82 -6.15 -9.03
N ALA A 23 -6.17 -4.98 -9.12
CA ALA A 23 -4.96 -4.69 -8.36
C ALA A 23 -5.27 -4.59 -6.85
N ILE A 24 -6.36 -3.92 -6.49
CA ILE A 24 -6.85 -3.86 -5.11
C ILE A 24 -7.11 -5.26 -4.54
N GLY A 25 -7.80 -6.14 -5.28
CA GLY A 25 -8.07 -7.51 -4.82
C GLY A 25 -6.78 -8.33 -4.62
N LYS A 26 -5.75 -8.10 -5.44
CA LYS A 26 -4.43 -8.71 -5.26
C LYS A 26 -3.72 -8.18 -4.01
N ILE A 27 -3.81 -6.87 -3.75
CA ILE A 27 -3.26 -6.26 -2.52
C ILE A 27 -3.95 -6.83 -1.29
N GLU A 28 -5.28 -6.95 -1.30
CA GLU A 28 -6.04 -7.60 -0.23
C GLU A 28 -5.53 -9.01 0.03
N THR A 29 -5.38 -9.83 -1.02
CA THR A 29 -4.86 -11.21 -0.93
C THR A 29 -3.46 -11.25 -0.31
N VAL A 30 -2.56 -10.34 -0.73
CA VAL A 30 -1.20 -10.24 -0.18
C VAL A 30 -1.23 -9.87 1.30
N LEU A 31 -2.02 -8.86 1.67
CA LEU A 31 -2.15 -8.41 3.04
C LEU A 31 -2.81 -9.48 3.93
N ASP A 32 -3.78 -10.26 3.43
CA ASP A 32 -4.36 -11.41 4.13
C ASP A 32 -3.32 -12.51 4.38
N GLY A 33 -2.48 -12.79 3.37
CA GLY A 33 -1.36 -13.71 3.51
C GLY A 33 -0.44 -13.30 4.67
N PHE A 34 -0.05 -12.02 4.73
CA PHE A 34 0.82 -11.52 5.80
C PHE A 34 0.12 -11.37 7.15
N GLU A 35 -1.17 -11.06 7.20
CA GLU A 35 -1.92 -11.03 8.46
C GLU A 35 -1.99 -12.44 9.10
N SER A 36 -1.89 -13.50 8.30
CA SER A 36 -1.97 -14.89 8.76
C SER A 36 -0.64 -15.50 9.27
N VAL A 37 0.52 -14.88 9.01
CA VAL A 37 1.81 -15.44 9.43
C VAL A 37 2.14 -15.12 10.90
N GLU A 38 3.03 -15.89 11.52
CA GLU A 38 3.40 -15.70 12.93
C GLU A 38 4.03 -14.33 13.19
N VAL A 39 4.96 -13.90 12.33
CA VAL A 39 5.62 -12.60 12.39
C VAL A 39 5.24 -11.78 11.17
N VAL A 40 4.56 -10.66 11.39
CA VAL A 40 4.15 -9.76 10.30
C VAL A 40 5.32 -8.90 9.82
N PRO A 41 5.33 -8.43 8.57
CA PRO A 41 6.37 -7.53 8.08
C PRO A 41 6.40 -6.21 8.87
N SER A 42 7.60 -5.73 9.18
CA SER A 42 7.79 -4.47 9.91
C SER A 42 7.54 -3.24 9.02
N LEU A 43 7.69 -3.39 7.71
CA LEU A 43 7.49 -2.31 6.73
C LEU A 43 6.92 -2.86 5.42
N PHE A 44 5.87 -2.21 4.94
CA PHE A 44 5.39 -2.28 3.56
C PHE A 44 5.81 -1.00 2.83
N VAL A 45 6.55 -1.15 1.74
CA VAL A 45 6.91 -0.07 0.84
C VAL A 45 6.05 -0.18 -0.40
N PHE A 46 5.12 0.75 -0.54
CA PHE A 46 4.20 0.86 -1.65
C PHE A 46 4.68 1.97 -2.57
N MET A 47 5.20 1.58 -3.73
CA MET A 47 5.73 2.49 -4.73
C MET A 47 4.70 2.65 -5.84
N GLY A 48 4.46 3.90 -6.24
CA GLY A 48 3.61 4.23 -7.36
C GLY A 48 4.18 3.77 -8.71
N ASP A 49 3.52 4.07 -9.82
CA ASP A 49 2.37 4.99 -9.89
C ASP A 49 1.11 4.43 -9.22
N PHE A 50 0.39 5.26 -8.46
CA PHE A 50 -0.83 4.85 -7.75
C PHE A 50 -2.09 4.89 -8.62
N CYS A 51 -2.02 5.55 -9.77
CA CYS A 51 -3.07 5.53 -10.78
C CYS A 51 -2.57 4.90 -12.08
N SER A 52 -3.40 4.07 -12.71
CA SER A 52 -3.10 3.43 -13.99
C SER A 52 -2.99 4.41 -15.17
N GLN A 53 -3.41 5.66 -14.98
CA GLN A 53 -3.26 6.76 -15.92
C GLN A 53 -2.63 7.94 -15.18
N PRO A 54 -1.75 8.73 -15.84
CA PRO A 54 -1.13 9.88 -15.22
C PRO A 54 -2.16 10.83 -14.62
N CYS A 55 -1.87 11.33 -13.43
CA CYS A 55 -2.77 12.25 -12.75
C CYS A 55 -2.85 13.57 -13.54
N SER A 56 -4.02 13.86 -14.12
CA SER A 56 -4.24 15.13 -14.82
C SER A 56 -4.47 16.26 -13.80
N LEU A 57 -4.15 17.50 -14.16
CA LEU A 57 -4.45 18.69 -13.34
C LEU A 57 -5.96 18.96 -13.14
N ALA A 58 -6.84 18.11 -13.65
CA ALA A 58 -8.28 18.25 -13.48
C ALA A 58 -8.69 17.94 -12.03
N PHE A 59 -9.59 18.77 -11.49
CA PHE A 59 -10.09 18.67 -10.10
C PHE A 59 -10.63 17.27 -9.74
N ASN A 60 -11.21 16.56 -10.72
CA ASN A 60 -11.76 15.22 -10.54
C ASN A 60 -10.69 14.14 -10.30
N SER A 61 -9.45 14.34 -10.75
CA SER A 61 -8.36 13.38 -10.56
C SER A 61 -7.96 13.29 -9.08
N TYR A 62 -7.89 14.43 -8.38
CA TYR A 62 -7.54 14.48 -6.95
C TYR A 62 -8.63 13.89 -6.04
N SER A 63 -9.91 14.17 -6.32
CA SER A 63 -11.01 13.62 -5.52
C SER A 63 -11.11 12.10 -5.66
N SER A 64 -10.91 11.58 -6.88
CA SER A 64 -10.83 10.15 -7.15
C SER A 64 -9.66 9.51 -6.42
N LEU A 65 -8.45 10.07 -6.55
CA LEU A 65 -7.24 9.59 -5.87
C LEU A 65 -7.44 9.50 -4.36
N ARG A 66 -8.00 10.55 -3.74
CA ARG A 66 -8.32 10.56 -2.31
C ARG A 66 -9.28 9.43 -1.92
N SER A 67 -10.30 9.18 -2.75
CA SER A 67 -11.26 8.09 -2.53
C SER A 67 -10.58 6.71 -2.58
N GLN A 68 -9.70 6.48 -3.56
CA GLN A 68 -8.98 5.21 -3.71
C GLN A 68 -7.99 4.96 -2.55
N PHE A 69 -7.25 5.98 -2.12
CA PHE A 69 -6.43 5.88 -0.90
C PHE A 69 -7.28 5.64 0.35
N GLY A 70 -8.48 6.22 0.41
CA GLY A 70 -9.46 5.94 1.46
C GLY A 70 -9.83 4.45 1.53
N LYS A 71 -10.09 3.82 0.38
CA LYS A 71 -10.37 2.38 0.28
C LYS A 71 -9.16 1.53 0.72
N LEU A 72 -7.96 1.86 0.23
CA LEU A 72 -6.74 1.18 0.67
C LEU A 72 -6.53 1.30 2.18
N GLY A 73 -6.82 2.46 2.76
CA GLY A 73 -6.80 2.67 4.20
C GLY A 73 -7.78 1.77 4.96
N GLN A 74 -9.00 1.56 4.44
CA GLN A 74 -9.97 0.63 5.03
C GLN A 74 -9.50 -0.83 4.95
N ILE A 75 -8.90 -1.21 3.82
CA ILE A 75 -8.30 -2.54 3.61
C ILE A 75 -7.22 -2.81 4.66
N ILE A 76 -6.29 -1.87 4.85
CA ILE A 76 -5.25 -1.99 5.88
C ILE A 76 -5.89 -2.01 7.29
N ALA A 77 -6.88 -1.16 7.54
CA ALA A 77 -7.54 -1.07 8.83
C ALA A 77 -8.31 -2.35 9.24
N ALA A 78 -8.76 -3.14 8.26
CA ALA A 78 -9.42 -4.43 8.48
C ALA A 78 -8.45 -5.54 8.93
N ARG A 79 -7.14 -5.29 8.90
CA ARG A 79 -6.06 -6.25 9.25
C ARG A 79 -5.31 -5.73 10.47
N PRO A 80 -5.82 -5.98 11.69
CA PRO A 80 -5.37 -5.31 12.90
C PRO A 80 -3.90 -5.57 13.21
N ARG A 81 -3.37 -6.78 12.95
CA ARG A 81 -1.97 -7.07 13.25
C ARG A 81 -1.03 -6.27 12.36
N LEU A 82 -1.31 -6.22 11.05
CA LEU A 82 -0.56 -5.35 10.13
C LEU A 82 -0.70 -3.87 10.51
N LYS A 83 -1.92 -3.40 10.80
CA LYS A 83 -2.16 -2.01 11.18
C LYS A 83 -1.36 -1.58 12.43
N GLU A 84 -1.27 -2.45 13.43
CA GLU A 84 -0.64 -2.13 14.73
C GLU A 84 0.87 -2.33 14.71
N ASN A 85 1.38 -3.32 13.96
CA ASN A 85 2.77 -3.76 14.06
C ASN A 85 3.59 -3.47 12.79
N SER A 86 2.97 -3.11 11.68
CA SER A 86 3.64 -2.75 10.44
C SER A 86 3.64 -1.24 10.20
N ARG A 87 4.64 -0.76 9.48
CA ARG A 87 4.66 0.59 8.89
C ARG A 87 4.31 0.51 7.41
N PHE A 88 3.66 1.54 6.90
CA PHE A 88 3.35 1.68 5.47
C PHE A 88 4.02 2.95 4.95
N LEU A 89 4.97 2.78 4.04
CA LEU A 89 5.67 3.84 3.36
C LEU A 89 5.13 3.93 1.93
N PHE A 90 4.61 5.10 1.58
CA PHE A 90 4.11 5.39 0.23
C PHE A 90 5.13 6.26 -0.50
N ILE A 91 5.63 5.76 -1.63
CA ILE A 91 6.59 6.47 -2.48
C ILE A 91 5.89 6.81 -3.80
N PRO A 92 5.66 8.09 -4.12
CA PRO A 92 5.02 8.47 -5.36
C PRO A 92 5.90 8.12 -6.56
N GLY A 93 5.26 7.68 -7.64
CA GLY A 93 5.89 7.51 -8.94
C GLY A 93 5.82 8.79 -9.79
N PRO A 94 6.43 8.80 -11.00
CA PRO A 94 6.49 9.97 -11.86
C PRO A 94 5.13 10.41 -12.43
N GLY A 95 4.11 9.54 -12.43
CA GLY A 95 2.75 9.83 -12.90
C GLY A 95 1.78 10.27 -11.80
N ASP A 96 2.21 10.24 -10.55
CA ASP A 96 1.38 10.63 -9.40
C ASP A 96 1.30 12.15 -9.22
N ALA A 97 0.27 12.60 -8.50
CA ALA A 97 0.08 14.01 -8.22
C ALA A 97 1.20 14.58 -7.33
N GLY A 98 1.90 15.61 -7.82
CA GLY A 98 2.97 16.30 -7.11
C GLY A 98 3.63 17.38 -7.95
#